data_AF-A0A7G9YM99-F1
#
_entry.id   AF-A0A7G9YM99-F1
#
_cell.length_a   1.000
_cell.length_b   1.000
_cell.length_c   1.000
_cell.angle_alpha   90.00
_cell.angle_beta   90.00
_cell.angle_gamma   90.00
#
_symmetry.space_group_name_H-M   'P 1'
#
loop_
_entity.id
_entity.type
_entity.pdbx_description
1 polymer ?
#
loop_
_entity_poly.entity_id
_entity_poly.type
_entity_poly.pdbx_seq_one_letter_code
_entity_poly.pdbx_strand_id
1 'polypeptide(L)'
;MLNYRWLFDFFRVDWLRQRRSATEDAEGTERCRFPNPFRKTIKSLNDRHAVSYALEYIMISSISLLFFGVVMLSAGTMLTEAPTDIAATQQFNDIGNNIGTKLIMFYLIAPENGTLNTSLEMPDTIGGHTYTVKMSTGNTTDQRVIIDADDIDLNISYTINGIGASIPIDGETNSASGKHRLSFINR
;
A
#
# COMPACT_ATOMS: atom_id res chain seq x y z
N MET A 1 -16.15 18.26 2.75
CA MET A 1 -17.60 18.52 2.79
C MET A 1 -18.16 18.44 1.38
N LEU A 2 -18.79 17.33 1.00
CA LEU A 2 -19.41 17.15 -0.32
C LEU A 2 -20.90 17.55 -0.26
N ASN A 3 -21.31 18.33 -1.25
CA ASN A 3 -22.60 19.03 -1.32
C ASN A 3 -23.67 18.12 -1.94
N TYR A 4 -24.60 17.60 -1.12
CA TYR A 4 -25.65 16.63 -1.48
C TYR A 4 -26.90 17.26 -2.13
N ARG A 5 -26.83 18.54 -2.54
CA ARG A 5 -28.00 19.31 -3.01
C ARG A 5 -28.56 18.83 -4.36
N TRP A 6 -27.74 18.21 -5.21
CA TRP A 6 -28.16 17.70 -6.52
C TRP A 6 -29.01 16.42 -6.45
N LEU A 7 -28.85 15.61 -5.41
CA LEU A 7 -29.54 14.34 -5.29
C LEU A 7 -31.03 14.53 -4.95
N PHE A 8 -31.36 15.57 -4.17
CA PHE A 8 -32.74 15.90 -3.82
C PHE A 8 -33.53 16.52 -4.98
N ASP A 9 -32.89 17.32 -5.84
CA ASP A 9 -33.58 17.94 -6.98
C ASP A 9 -33.97 16.90 -8.03
N PHE A 10 -33.18 15.84 -8.22
CA PHE A 10 -33.50 14.76 -9.15
C PHE A 10 -34.74 13.95 -8.69
N PHE A 11 -34.84 13.63 -7.40
CA PHE A 11 -36.02 12.91 -6.86
C PHE A 11 -37.31 13.75 -6.86
N ARG A 12 -37.20 15.08 -6.78
CA ARG A 12 -38.38 15.97 -6.73
C ARG A 12 -39.07 16.13 -8.08
N VAL A 13 -38.30 16.14 -9.16
CA VAL A 13 -38.84 16.29 -10.53
C VAL A 13 -39.61 15.04 -10.97
N ASP A 14 -39.15 13.86 -10.56
CA ASP A 14 -39.78 12.60 -10.96
C ASP A 14 -41.16 12.40 -10.30
N TRP A 15 -41.29 12.81 -9.03
CA TRP A 15 -42.57 12.70 -8.29
C TRP A 15 -43.68 13.62 -8.84
N LEU A 16 -43.32 14.80 -9.35
CA LEU A 16 -44.29 15.73 -9.96
C LEU A 16 -44.75 15.28 -11.35
N ARG A 17 -43.93 14.50 -12.07
CA ARG A 17 -44.30 13.95 -13.37
C ARG A 17 -45.32 12.82 -13.24
N GLN A 18 -45.17 12.00 -12.20
CA GLN A 18 -46.05 10.85 -11.96
C GLN A 18 -47.47 11.24 -11.51
N ARG A 19 -47.65 12.41 -10.86
CA ARG A 19 -48.99 12.92 -10.51
C ARG A 19 -49.77 13.46 -11.71
N ARG A 20 -49.11 13.99 -12.73
CA ARG A 20 -49.80 14.62 -13.87
C ARG A 20 -50.47 13.59 -14.78
N SER A 21 -49.88 12.41 -14.92
CA SER A 21 -50.44 11.31 -15.73
C SER A 21 -51.66 10.64 -15.11
N ALA A 22 -51.91 10.78 -13.80
CA ALA A 22 -53.05 10.13 -13.15
C ALA A 22 -54.36 10.95 -13.24
N THR A 23 -54.29 12.23 -13.60
CA THR A 23 -55.46 13.13 -13.63
C THR A 23 -56.08 13.32 -15.01
N GLU A 24 -55.41 12.92 -16.10
CA GLU A 24 -55.95 13.02 -17.47
C GLU A 24 -56.88 11.86 -17.85
N ASP A 25 -56.93 10.78 -17.07
CA ASP A 25 -57.75 9.60 -17.37
C ASP A 25 -59.20 9.65 -16.82
N ALA A 26 -59.61 10.76 -16.18
CA ALA A 26 -60.89 10.85 -15.47
C ALA A 26 -62.00 11.64 -16.19
N GLU A 27 -61.73 12.32 -17.31
CA GLU A 27 -62.74 13.09 -18.05
C GLU A 27 -62.75 12.72 -19.54
N GLY A 28 -63.59 11.75 -19.92
CA GLY A 28 -63.63 11.31 -21.32
C GLY A 28 -64.72 10.29 -21.65
N THR A 29 -65.99 10.62 -21.34
CA THR A 29 -67.23 10.14 -21.99
C THR A 29 -67.30 8.70 -22.52
N GLU A 30 -68.08 7.89 -21.81
CA GLU A 30 -68.57 6.57 -22.19
C GLU A 30 -69.31 6.56 -23.55
N ARG A 31 -68.83 5.76 -24.50
CA ARG A 31 -69.68 5.02 -25.43
C ARG A 31 -69.43 3.53 -25.23
N CYS A 32 -70.39 2.84 -24.62
CA CYS A 32 -70.37 1.38 -24.51
C CYS A 32 -70.52 0.74 -25.90
N ARG A 33 -69.39 0.36 -26.51
CA ARG A 33 -69.35 -0.64 -27.58
C ARG A 33 -68.91 -1.96 -26.95
N PHE A 34 -69.81 -2.93 -26.91
CA PHE A 34 -69.54 -4.29 -26.43
C PHE A 34 -68.20 -4.80 -26.99
N PRO A 35 -67.21 -5.14 -26.15
CA PRO A 35 -65.96 -5.70 -26.63
C PRO A 35 -66.23 -7.14 -27.11
N ASN A 36 -65.94 -7.39 -28.38
CA ASN A 36 -65.98 -8.72 -28.97
C ASN A 36 -65.00 -9.64 -28.21
N PRO A 37 -65.44 -10.76 -27.58
CA PRO A 37 -64.59 -11.58 -26.72
C PRO A 37 -63.51 -12.38 -27.47
N PHE A 38 -63.45 -12.29 -28.80
CA PHE A 38 -62.56 -13.08 -29.65
C PHE A 38 -61.33 -12.34 -30.19
N ARG A 39 -61.08 -11.08 -29.79
CA ARG A 39 -59.86 -10.38 -30.23
C ARG A 39 -58.72 -10.63 -29.25
N LYS A 40 -58.03 -11.78 -29.40
CA LYS A 40 -56.68 -11.95 -28.86
C LYS A 40 -55.78 -10.92 -29.56
N THR A 41 -55.58 -9.77 -28.94
CA THR A 41 -54.50 -8.86 -29.31
C THR A 41 -53.20 -9.61 -29.00
N ILE A 42 -52.60 -10.21 -30.02
CA ILE A 42 -51.20 -10.63 -29.96
C ILE A 42 -50.41 -9.34 -29.76
N LYS A 43 -50.13 -8.99 -28.50
CA LYS A 43 -49.30 -7.84 -28.15
C LYS A 43 -47.95 -8.12 -28.80
N SER A 44 -47.55 -7.28 -29.74
CA SER A 44 -46.34 -7.50 -30.53
C SER A 44 -45.14 -7.64 -29.58
N LEU A 45 -44.42 -8.75 -29.67
CA LEU A 45 -43.22 -9.06 -28.88
C LEU A 45 -42.02 -8.13 -29.17
N ASN A 46 -42.23 -7.05 -29.93
CA ASN A 46 -41.23 -6.06 -30.31
C ASN A 46 -41.26 -4.84 -29.39
N ASP A 47 -41.24 -5.08 -28.08
CA ASP A 47 -41.16 -4.00 -27.09
C ASP A 47 -39.70 -3.60 -26.90
N ARG A 48 -39.28 -2.56 -27.62
CA ARG A 48 -37.89 -2.06 -27.61
C ARG A 48 -37.49 -1.48 -26.26
N HIS A 49 -38.46 -1.11 -25.42
CA HIS A 49 -38.19 -0.55 -24.09
C HIS A 49 -37.65 -1.63 -23.14
N ALA A 50 -38.16 -2.85 -23.22
CA ALA A 50 -37.68 -3.96 -22.39
C ALA A 50 -36.21 -4.33 -22.68
N VAL A 51 -35.80 -4.26 -23.96
CA VAL A 51 -34.43 -4.54 -24.38
C VAL A 51 -33.47 -3.43 -23.94
N SER A 52 -33.92 -2.17 -23.94
CA SER A 52 -33.10 -1.02 -23.53
C SER A 52 -32.67 -1.09 -22.06
N TYR A 53 -33.58 -1.42 -21.15
CA TYR A 53 -33.27 -1.51 -19.72
C TYR A 53 -32.32 -2.67 -19.39
N ALA A 54 -32.51 -3.83 -20.04
CA ALA A 54 -31.61 -4.97 -19.85
C ALA A 54 -30.19 -4.65 -20.34
N LEU A 55 -30.07 -3.98 -21.49
CA LEU A 55 -28.78 -3.58 -22.04
C LEU A 55 -28.09 -2.53 -21.15
N GLU A 56 -28.82 -1.54 -20.66
CA GLU A 56 -28.30 -0.52 -19.74
C GLU A 56 -27.74 -1.16 -18.46
N TYR A 57 -28.46 -2.12 -17.87
CA TYR A 57 -27.99 -2.83 -16.68
C TYR A 57 -26.71 -3.63 -16.93
N ILE A 58 -26.61 -4.32 -18.07
CA ILE A 58 -25.40 -5.06 -18.46
C ILE A 58 -24.21 -4.11 -18.66
N MET A 59 -24.44 -2.95 -19.27
CA MET A 59 -23.40 -1.95 -19.49
C MET A 59 -22.89 -1.36 -18.18
N ILE A 60 -23.78 -0.95 -17.27
CA ILE A 60 -23.39 -0.41 -15.96
C ILE A 60 -22.67 -1.48 -15.12
N SER A 61 -23.21 -2.69 -15.08
CA SER A 61 -22.61 -3.79 -14.31
C SER A 61 -21.23 -4.18 -14.83
N SER A 62 -21.03 -4.21 -16.15
CA SER A 62 -19.72 -4.55 -16.74
C SER A 62 -18.67 -3.48 -16.46
N ILE A 63 -19.01 -2.20 -16.60
CA ILE A 63 -18.12 -1.08 -16.26
C ILE A 63 -17.78 -1.10 -14.77
N SER A 64 -18.76 -1.37 -13.91
CA SER A 64 -18.54 -1.46 -12.46
C SER A 64 -17.60 -2.61 -12.08
N LEU A 65 -17.74 -3.78 -12.70
CA LEU A 65 -16.87 -4.93 -12.45
C LEU A 65 -15.44 -4.65 -12.91
N LEU A 66 -15.27 -4.05 -14.09
CA LEU A 66 -13.95 -3.66 -14.58
C LEU A 66 -13.29 -2.62 -13.68
N PHE A 67 -14.03 -1.59 -13.26
CA PHE A 67 -13.53 -0.57 -12.35
C PHE A 67 -13.12 -1.18 -11.00
N PHE A 68 -13.97 -2.06 -10.44
CA PHE A 68 -13.66 -2.74 -9.18
C PHE A 68 -12.42 -3.63 -9.30
N GLY A 69 -12.25 -4.33 -10.43
CA GLY A 69 -11.05 -5.13 -10.71
C GLY A 69 -9.77 -4.28 -10.68
N VAL A 70 -9.77 -3.12 -11.34
CA VAL A 70 -8.63 -2.19 -11.35
C VAL A 70 -8.34 -1.66 -9.94
N VAL A 71 -9.36 -1.25 -9.20
CA VAL A 71 -9.20 -0.76 -7.82
C VAL A 71 -8.63 -1.83 -6.91
N MET A 72 -9.09 -3.08 -7.01
CA MET A 72 -8.60 -4.17 -6.16
C MET A 72 -7.12 -4.47 -6.42
N LEU A 73 -6.70 -4.48 -7.69
CA LEU A 73 -5.30 -4.66 -8.06
C LEU A 73 -4.42 -3.51 -7.55
N SER A 74 -4.88 -2.27 -7.68
CA SER A 74 -4.15 -1.09 -7.21
C SER A 74 -4.12 -0.96 -5.68
N ALA A 75 -5.19 -1.38 -5.00
CA ALA A 75 -5.26 -1.32 -3.54
C ALA A 75 -4.31 -2.34 -2.91
N GLY A 76 -4.14 -3.51 -3.52
CA GLY A 76 -3.20 -4.53 -3.05
C GLY A 76 -1.79 -3.98 -2.89
N THR A 77 -1.23 -3.39 -3.94
CA THR A 77 0.14 -2.86 -3.92
C THR A 77 0.29 -1.69 -2.95
N MET A 78 -0.67 -0.75 -2.93
CA MET A 78 -0.63 0.40 -2.01
C MET A 78 -0.71 0.01 -0.54
N LEU A 79 -1.46 -1.05 -0.21
CA LEU A 79 -1.64 -1.50 1.16
C LEU A 79 -0.51 -2.40 1.67
N THR A 80 0.23 -3.05 0.77
CA THR A 80 1.35 -3.92 1.16
C THR A 80 2.69 -3.20 1.08
N GLU A 81 2.97 -2.48 0.00
CA GLU A 81 4.31 -1.93 -0.26
C GLU A 81 4.59 -0.69 0.58
N ALA A 82 3.65 0.26 0.63
CA ALA A 82 3.85 1.54 1.33
C ALA A 82 4.10 1.40 2.85
N PRO A 83 3.31 0.64 3.63
CA PRO A 83 3.62 0.49 5.05
C PRO A 83 4.88 -0.35 5.29
N THR A 84 5.21 -1.29 4.40
CA THR A 84 6.40 -2.12 4.52
C THR A 84 7.67 -1.30 4.32
N ASP A 85 7.69 -0.40 3.34
CA ASP A 85 8.84 0.48 3.06
C ASP A 85 9.10 1.49 4.19
N ILE A 86 8.04 2.09 4.74
CA ILE A 86 8.16 3.01 5.88
C ILE A 86 8.67 2.27 7.12
N ALA A 87 8.12 1.08 7.40
CA ALA A 87 8.56 0.27 8.53
C ALA A 87 10.01 -0.19 8.36
N ALA A 88 10.40 -0.60 7.15
CA ALA A 88 11.77 -1.01 6.83
C ALA A 88 12.75 0.15 7.05
N THR A 89 12.43 1.34 6.54
CA THR A 89 13.24 2.54 6.72
C THR A 89 13.45 2.89 8.19
N GLN A 90 12.38 2.81 9.00
CA GLN A 90 12.49 3.07 10.44
C GLN A 90 13.39 2.03 11.14
N GLN A 91 13.26 0.75 10.80
CA GLN A 91 14.10 -0.31 11.36
C GLN A 91 15.57 -0.14 10.98
N PHE A 92 15.87 0.25 9.73
CA PHE A 92 17.24 0.58 9.33
C PHE A 92 17.82 1.75 10.14
N ASN A 93 17.02 2.79 10.40
CA ASN A 93 17.45 3.91 11.24
C ASN A 93 17.71 3.49 12.70
N ASP A 94 16.86 2.64 13.27
CA ASP A 94 17.02 2.15 14.64
C ASP A 94 18.31 1.31 14.78
N ILE A 95 18.62 0.46 13.79
CA ILE A 95 19.88 -0.31 13.74
C ILE A 95 21.08 0.61 13.58
N GLY A 96 21.02 1.58 12.66
CA GLY A 96 22.08 2.56 12.47
C GLY A 96 22.39 3.35 13.74
N ASN A 97 21.36 3.74 14.49
CA ASN A 97 21.53 4.45 15.76
C ASN A 97 22.13 3.55 16.87
N ASN A 98 21.70 2.29 16.96
CA ASN A 98 22.25 1.31 17.90
C ASN A 98 23.74 1.06 17.62
N ILE A 99 24.08 0.83 16.35
CA ILE A 99 25.45 0.71 15.86
C ILE A 99 26.27 1.95 16.23
N GLY A 100 25.78 3.16 15.91
CA GLY A 100 26.48 4.41 16.20
C GLY A 100 26.79 4.57 17.69
N THR A 101 25.83 4.26 18.56
CA THR A 101 26.02 4.31 20.02
C THR A 101 27.08 3.30 20.48
N LYS A 102 27.07 2.07 19.96
CA LYS A 102 28.07 1.04 20.31
C LYS A 102 29.46 1.39 19.80
N LEU A 103 29.58 2.02 18.63
CA LEU A 103 30.84 2.52 18.11
C LEU A 103 31.43 3.63 18.99
N ILE A 104 30.59 4.57 19.46
CA ILE A 104 31.01 5.59 20.43
C ILE A 104 31.44 4.93 21.74
N MET A 105 30.72 3.90 22.21
CA MET A 105 31.14 3.16 23.40
C MET A 105 32.51 2.52 23.19
N PHE A 106 32.74 1.83 22.08
CA PHE A 106 34.06 1.28 21.74
C PHE A 106 35.14 2.37 21.76
N TYR A 107 34.88 3.55 21.23
CA TYR A 107 35.84 4.66 21.32
C TYR A 107 36.20 5.05 22.75
N LEU A 108 35.23 5.03 23.66
CA LEU A 108 35.45 5.40 25.07
C LEU A 108 36.15 4.32 25.89
N ILE A 109 36.00 3.04 25.54
CA ILE A 109 36.48 1.91 26.36
C ILE A 109 37.50 1.02 25.66
N ALA A 110 37.89 1.33 24.42
CA ALA A 110 38.86 0.53 23.68
C ALA A 110 40.21 0.53 24.41
N PRO A 111 40.78 -0.66 24.69
CA PRO A 111 42.10 -0.75 25.26
C PRO A 111 43.16 -0.34 24.23
N GLU A 112 44.28 0.21 24.70
CA GLU A 112 45.43 0.52 23.84
C GLU A 112 45.91 -0.72 23.07
N ASN A 113 45.89 -1.89 23.71
CA ASN A 113 46.15 -3.19 23.08
C ASN A 113 45.10 -4.22 23.53
N GLY A 114 44.41 -4.87 22.60
CA GLY A 114 43.47 -5.94 22.93
C GLY A 114 42.32 -6.11 21.95
N THR A 115 41.40 -7.00 22.32
CA THR A 115 40.18 -7.29 21.55
C THR A 115 38.95 -6.94 22.37
N LEU A 116 38.03 -6.19 21.79
CA LEU A 116 36.74 -5.87 22.41
C LEU A 116 35.62 -6.41 21.55
N ASN A 117 34.74 -7.20 22.16
CA ASN A 117 33.60 -7.80 21.47
C ASN A 117 32.32 -7.30 22.11
N THR A 118 31.39 -6.80 21.30
CA THR A 118 30.03 -6.46 21.76
C THR A 118 29.00 -7.23 20.97
N SER A 119 27.90 -7.59 21.63
CA SER A 119 26.74 -8.13 20.94
C SER A 119 26.00 -6.99 20.26
N LEU A 120 25.56 -7.21 19.04
CA LEU A 120 24.64 -6.33 18.34
C LEU A 120 23.24 -6.96 18.41
N GLU A 121 22.24 -6.16 18.75
CA GLU A 121 20.84 -6.60 18.69
C GLU A 121 20.29 -6.12 17.36
N MET A 122 19.89 -7.08 16.53
CA MET A 122 19.35 -6.84 15.22
C MET A 122 18.14 -7.76 15.01
N PRO A 123 17.10 -7.31 14.31
CA PRO A 123 16.02 -8.18 13.88
C PRO A 123 16.51 -9.21 12.85
N ASP A 124 15.88 -10.38 12.84
CA ASP A 124 16.21 -11.46 11.88
C ASP A 124 15.91 -11.04 10.42
N THR A 125 14.93 -10.15 10.20
CA THR A 125 14.55 -9.63 8.89
C THR A 125 14.04 -8.20 8.96
N ILE A 126 14.29 -7.39 7.93
CA ILE A 126 13.71 -6.04 7.75
C ILE A 126 12.86 -6.05 6.49
N GLY A 127 11.59 -5.64 6.60
CA GLY A 127 10.67 -5.66 5.46
C GLY A 127 10.46 -7.05 4.84
N GLY A 128 10.77 -8.12 5.58
CA GLY A 128 10.73 -9.51 5.10
C GLY A 128 12.02 -10.00 4.43
N HIS A 129 13.06 -9.18 4.37
CA HIS A 129 14.34 -9.52 3.74
C HIS A 129 15.43 -9.75 4.78
N THR A 130 16.31 -10.73 4.52
CA THR A 130 17.57 -10.85 5.26
C THR A 130 18.56 -9.81 4.76
N TYR A 131 19.45 -9.41 5.64
CA TYR A 131 20.48 -8.43 5.36
C TYR A 131 21.79 -8.78 6.07
N THR A 132 22.88 -8.27 5.52
CA THR A 132 24.24 -8.37 6.03
C THR A 132 24.73 -6.99 6.42
N VAL A 133 25.25 -6.87 7.64
CA VAL A 133 25.90 -5.65 8.13
C VAL A 133 27.40 -5.86 8.11
N LYS A 134 28.07 -4.99 7.38
CA LYS A 134 29.53 -4.96 7.26
C LYS A 134 30.08 -3.63 7.74
N MET A 135 31.04 -3.70 8.63
CA MET A 135 31.84 -2.56 9.05
C MET A 135 33.20 -2.62 8.39
N SER A 136 33.60 -1.50 7.79
CA SER A 136 34.96 -1.35 7.29
C SER A 136 35.43 0.10 7.36
N THR A 137 36.66 0.29 7.80
CA THR A 137 37.36 1.58 7.69
C THR A 137 37.93 1.79 6.28
N GLY A 138 38.05 0.74 5.47
CA GLY A 138 38.70 0.79 4.16
C GLY A 138 40.10 1.43 4.24
N ASN A 139 40.47 2.19 3.20
CA ASN A 139 41.69 3.01 3.18
C ASN A 139 41.45 4.47 3.60
N THR A 140 40.33 4.74 4.28
CA THR A 140 39.89 6.10 4.62
C THR A 140 39.99 6.36 6.11
N THR A 141 40.01 7.63 6.52
CA THR A 141 39.98 8.04 7.94
C THR A 141 38.60 7.86 8.60
N ASP A 142 37.59 7.49 7.80
CA ASP A 142 36.21 7.41 8.24
C ASP A 142 35.76 5.96 8.32
N GLN A 143 34.99 5.65 9.37
CA GLN A 143 34.41 4.33 9.54
C GLN A 143 33.15 4.23 8.68
N ARG A 144 33.03 3.20 7.85
CA ARG A 144 31.81 2.92 7.08
C ARG A 144 31.06 1.74 7.67
N VAL A 145 29.74 1.89 7.76
CA VAL A 145 28.79 0.82 8.07
C VAL A 145 27.95 0.61 6.82
N ILE A 146 28.06 -0.57 6.23
CA ILE A 146 27.37 -0.98 5.02
C ILE A 146 26.32 -1.99 5.45
N ILE A 147 25.07 -1.73 5.09
CA ILE A 147 23.95 -2.64 5.27
C ILE A 147 23.50 -3.03 3.88
N ASP A 148 23.63 -4.31 3.56
CA ASP A 148 23.30 -4.89 2.27
C ASP A 148 22.16 -5.87 2.47
N ALA A 149 21.04 -5.68 1.77
CA ALA A 149 19.96 -6.65 1.80
C ALA A 149 20.30 -7.81 0.87
N ASP A 150 20.21 -9.05 1.34
CA ASP A 150 20.71 -10.20 0.56
C ASP A 150 19.81 -10.51 -0.65
N ASP A 151 18.51 -10.18 -0.55
CA ASP A 151 17.48 -10.51 -1.55
C ASP A 151 17.16 -9.38 -2.53
N ILE A 152 17.52 -8.13 -2.20
CA ILE A 152 17.21 -6.93 -2.99
C ILE A 152 18.48 -6.10 -3.16
N ASP A 153 18.64 -5.40 -4.30
CA ASP A 153 19.80 -4.53 -4.56
C ASP A 153 19.72 -3.22 -3.76
N LEU A 154 19.67 -3.33 -2.44
CA LEU A 154 19.58 -2.22 -1.49
C LEU A 154 20.85 -2.21 -0.64
N ASN A 155 21.74 -1.26 -0.97
CA ASN A 155 22.95 -1.00 -0.23
C ASN A 155 22.85 0.36 0.45
N ILE A 156 22.72 0.35 1.78
CA ILE A 156 22.71 1.56 2.60
C ILE A 156 24.07 1.68 3.28
N SER A 157 24.82 2.73 2.95
CA SER A 157 26.11 3.00 3.59
C SER A 157 26.03 4.25 4.47
N TYR A 158 26.35 4.09 5.75
CA TYR A 158 26.53 5.17 6.70
C TYR A 158 28.02 5.42 6.92
N THR A 159 28.45 6.67 6.78
CA THR A 159 29.83 7.07 7.10
C THR A 159 29.85 7.77 8.44
N ILE A 160 30.73 7.34 9.33
CA ILE A 160 30.96 7.93 10.63
C ILE A 160 32.33 8.62 10.59
N ASN A 161 32.27 9.93 10.45
CA ASN A 161 33.42 10.78 10.21
C ASN A 161 34.34 10.83 11.45
N GLY A 162 35.65 10.66 11.23
CA GLY A 162 36.68 10.84 12.27
C GLY A 162 36.90 9.68 13.25
N ILE A 163 36.08 8.62 13.22
CA ILE A 163 36.29 7.44 14.09
C ILE A 163 37.28 6.45 13.47
N GLY A 164 37.23 6.25 12.15
CA GLY A 164 38.03 5.23 11.45
C GLY A 164 39.55 5.43 11.56
N ALA A 165 40.01 6.67 11.69
CA ALA A 165 41.43 7.00 11.87
C ALA A 165 41.97 6.69 13.26
N SER A 166 41.10 6.61 14.27
CA SER A 166 41.51 6.37 15.66
C SER A 166 41.45 4.89 16.01
N ILE A 167 40.34 4.23 15.69
CA ILE A 167 40.02 2.86 16.10
C ILE A 167 39.33 2.18 14.91
N PRO A 168 40.07 1.46 14.04
CA PRO A 168 39.47 0.77 12.91
C PRO A 168 38.66 -0.43 13.40
N ILE A 169 37.36 -0.43 13.11
CA ILE A 169 36.46 -1.52 13.50
C ILE A 169 36.04 -2.24 12.23
N ASP A 170 36.50 -3.48 12.10
CA ASP A 170 36.18 -4.33 10.97
C ASP A 170 35.38 -5.54 11.45
N GLY A 171 34.35 -5.90 10.69
CA GLY A 171 33.52 -7.05 11.01
C GLY A 171 32.33 -7.19 10.08
N GLU A 172 31.82 -8.41 9.96
CA GLU A 172 30.65 -8.71 9.15
C GLU A 172 29.73 -9.62 9.95
N THR A 173 28.43 -9.33 9.93
CA THR A 173 27.43 -10.15 10.59
C THR A 173 26.16 -10.19 9.75
N ASN A 174 25.59 -11.38 9.61
CA ASN A 174 24.37 -11.60 8.84
C ASN A 174 23.16 -11.73 9.79
N SER A 175 22.03 -11.14 9.41
CA SER A 175 20.76 -11.18 10.13
C SER A 175 20.22 -12.59 10.40
N ALA A 176 20.47 -13.55 9.52
CA ALA A 176 20.09 -14.96 9.71
C ALA A 176 20.96 -15.69 10.78
N SER A 177 22.05 -15.07 11.23
CA SER A 177 22.85 -15.62 12.33
C SER A 177 22.23 -15.21 13.66
N GLY A 178 21.69 -16.16 14.44
CA GLY A 178 21.00 -15.85 15.72
C GLY A 178 21.85 -15.19 16.82
N LYS A 179 23.12 -14.85 16.56
CA LYS A 179 23.96 -14.01 17.42
C LYS A 179 24.82 -13.08 16.58
N HIS A 180 24.55 -11.79 16.63
CA HIS A 180 25.35 -10.77 15.96
C HIS A 180 26.41 -10.21 16.89
N ARG A 181 27.64 -10.06 16.38
CA ARG A 181 28.77 -9.54 17.15
C ARG A 181 29.60 -8.58 16.32
N LEU A 182 30.03 -7.50 16.95
CA LEU A 182 31.07 -6.62 16.44
C LEU A 182 32.35 -6.90 17.23
N SER A 183 33.45 -7.01 16.52
CA SER A 183 34.77 -7.30 17.09
C SER A 183 35.72 -6.17 16.72
N PHE A 184 36.29 -5.52 17.72
CA PHE A 184 37.38 -4.57 17.56
C PHE A 184 38.69 -5.26 17.89
N ILE A 185 39.70 -5.09 17.04
CA ILE A 185 41.04 -5.66 17.25
C ILE A 185 42.05 -4.53 17.07
N ASN A 186 42.73 -4.14 18.16
CA ASN A 186 43.91 -3.29 18.09
C ASN A 186 45.17 -4.16 18.19
N ARG A 187 46.14 -3.95 17.29
CA ARG A 187 47.41 -4.69 17.23
C ARG A 187 48.58 -3.83 17.69
#